data_AF-A0AAV0WW28-F1
#
_entry.id   AF-A0AAV0WW28-F1
#
_cell.length_a   1.000
_cell.length_b   1.000
_cell.length_c   1.000
_cell.angle_alpha   90.00
_cell.angle_beta   90.00
_cell.angle_gamma   90.00
#
_symmetry.space_group_name_H-M   'P 1'
#
loop_
_entity.id
_entity.type
_entity.pdbx_description
1 polymer ?
#
loop_
_entity_poly.entity_id
_entity_poly.type
_entity_poly.pdbx_seq_one_letter_code
_entity_poly.pdbx_strand_id
1 'polypeptide(L)'
;MLNCICNFNFIVAVNISSKLLGYTYNLSQYLQKSNLDLATALEQIETITLKFQKMRENCSAVFGDIYKEAKAIATLLNVEEKKPRICVNQRNRSNIPHCSTEEYYMRTIFIPHLDDLISSLNDRFMTQKETIISLQYILPSLCINKSFLFIREAVDFYVDDLPGFKDTVEAEYDLWISKWTSVDPSSRPTTSTDALISCDKTLYPNLYQLLKILAILPVSTASAERSFSTLRRLKTYLRNSTSENRLVGLALLNIHRNICTTDDMVLDKFANSGRARRLKLVI
;
A
#
# COMPACT_ATOMS: atom_id res chain seq x y z
N MET A 1 -24.54 -16.09 15.53
CA MET A 1 -24.09 -15.00 14.63
C MET A 1 -24.94 -13.74 14.81
N LEU A 2 -26.28 -13.83 14.78
CA LEU A 2 -27.19 -12.68 14.99
C LEU A 2 -26.95 -11.93 16.31
N ASN A 3 -26.85 -12.64 17.45
CA ASN A 3 -26.59 -12.02 18.76
C ASN A 3 -25.24 -11.27 18.86
N CYS A 4 -24.26 -11.60 18.01
CA CYS A 4 -22.98 -10.90 17.98
C CYS A 4 -23.08 -9.58 17.19
N ILE A 5 -23.92 -9.57 16.15
CA ILE A 5 -24.17 -8.40 15.27
C ILE A 5 -25.10 -7.41 15.97
N CYS A 6 -26.05 -7.91 16.77
CA CYS A 6 -26.98 -7.09 17.58
C CYS A 6 -26.38 -6.67 18.94
N ASN A 7 -25.06 -6.61 19.08
CA ASN A 7 -24.40 -6.14 20.31
C ASN A 7 -24.01 -4.65 20.14
N PHE A 8 -24.24 -3.84 21.17
CA PHE A 8 -23.86 -2.43 21.16
C PHE A 8 -22.36 -2.22 20.88
N ASN A 9 -21.50 -3.11 21.38
CA ASN A 9 -20.06 -3.10 21.05
C ASN A 9 -19.81 -3.19 19.53
N PHE A 10 -20.56 -4.04 18.84
CA PHE A 10 -20.41 -4.27 17.41
C PHE A 10 -20.88 -3.04 16.62
N ILE A 11 -22.02 -2.46 17.00
CA ILE A 11 -22.55 -1.24 16.36
C ILE A 11 -21.56 -0.09 16.49
N VAL A 12 -21.02 0.13 17.70
CA VAL A 12 -20.02 1.18 17.95
C VAL A 12 -18.75 0.92 17.13
N ALA A 13 -18.23 -0.31 17.14
CA ALA A 13 -17.03 -0.67 16.37
C ALA A 13 -17.23 -0.47 14.85
N VAL A 14 -18.37 -0.89 14.30
CA VAL A 14 -18.68 -0.73 12.87
C VAL A 14 -18.80 0.74 12.49
N ASN A 15 -19.45 1.57 13.31
CA ASN A 15 -19.55 3.00 13.04
C ASN A 15 -18.18 3.70 13.08
N ILE A 16 -17.34 3.36 14.05
CA ILE A 16 -15.96 3.84 14.13
C ILE A 16 -15.19 3.44 12.87
N SER A 17 -15.20 2.14 12.53
CA SER A 17 -14.50 1.64 11.35
C SER A 17 -15.03 2.26 10.06
N SER A 18 -16.35 2.43 9.91
CA SER A 18 -16.97 3.06 8.74
C SER A 18 -16.45 4.49 8.56
N LYS A 19 -16.43 5.29 9.64
CA LYS A 19 -15.95 6.67 9.58
C LYS A 19 -14.47 6.76 9.21
N LEU A 20 -13.62 5.94 9.86
CA LEU A 20 -12.18 5.95 9.64
C LEU A 20 -11.80 5.40 8.26
N LEU A 21 -12.42 4.29 7.86
CA LEU A 21 -12.19 3.68 6.54
C LEU A 21 -12.68 4.59 5.42
N GLY A 22 -13.73 5.39 5.64
CA GLY A 22 -14.18 6.40 4.67
C GLY A 22 -13.07 7.36 4.23
N TYR A 23 -12.17 7.76 5.13
CA TYR A 23 -11.01 8.59 4.78
C TYR A 23 -9.96 7.83 3.97
N THR A 24 -9.73 6.55 4.29
CA THR A 24 -8.74 5.72 3.60
C THR A 24 -9.25 5.12 2.28
N TYR A 25 -10.56 5.09 2.05
CA TYR A 25 -11.16 4.39 0.91
C TYR A 25 -10.68 4.94 -0.43
N ASN A 26 -10.80 6.26 -0.62
CA ASN A 26 -10.36 6.92 -1.85
C ASN A 26 -8.84 6.82 -2.04
N LEU A 27 -8.07 6.96 -0.96
CA LEU A 27 -6.62 6.74 -0.97
C LEU A 27 -6.28 5.32 -1.42
N SER A 28 -6.99 4.31 -0.91
CA SER A 28 -6.74 2.91 -1.26
C SER A 28 -6.98 2.64 -2.75
N GLN A 29 -7.98 3.28 -3.36
CA GLN A 29 -8.21 3.18 -4.80
C GLN A 29 -7.17 3.96 -5.60
N TYR A 30 -6.77 5.13 -5.12
CA TYR A 30 -5.74 5.96 -5.74
C TYR A 30 -4.39 5.22 -5.79
N LEU A 31 -3.97 4.62 -4.69
CA LEU A 31 -2.73 3.84 -4.57
C LEU A 31 -2.71 2.57 -5.44
N GLN A 32 -3.87 2.13 -5.95
CA GLN A 32 -4.01 0.95 -6.82
C GLN A 32 -3.98 1.27 -8.32
N LYS A 33 -3.90 2.56 -8.71
CA LYS A 33 -3.79 2.95 -10.12
C LYS A 33 -2.41 2.61 -10.69
N SER A 34 -2.36 2.24 -11.97
CA SER A 34 -1.11 1.82 -12.64
C SER A 34 -0.16 2.98 -12.97
N ASN A 35 -0.70 4.16 -13.28
CA ASN A 35 0.08 5.39 -13.50
C ASN A 35 -0.05 6.28 -12.27
N LEU A 36 0.71 5.97 -11.23
CA LEU A 36 0.73 6.76 -10.00
C LEU A 36 2.06 7.49 -9.88
N ASP A 37 1.99 8.80 -9.66
CA ASP A 37 3.16 9.57 -9.27
C ASP A 37 3.43 9.37 -7.77
N LEU A 38 4.66 9.00 -7.44
CA LEU A 38 5.08 8.64 -6.08
C LEU A 38 5.02 9.84 -5.11
N ALA A 39 5.40 11.05 -5.57
CA ALA A 39 5.32 12.25 -4.73
C ALA A 39 3.89 12.54 -4.30
N THR A 40 3.00 12.69 -5.29
CA THR A 40 1.60 13.02 -5.02
C THR A 40 0.93 11.97 -4.15
N ALA A 41 1.26 10.68 -4.31
CA ALA A 41 0.77 9.63 -3.43
C ALA A 41 1.23 9.80 -1.97
N LEU A 42 2.51 10.09 -1.74
CA LEU A 42 3.06 10.31 -0.40
C LEU A 42 2.47 11.56 0.27
N GLU A 43 2.25 12.64 -0.49
CA GLU A 43 1.60 13.86 0.01
C GLU A 43 0.15 13.59 0.45
N GLN A 44 -0.60 12.78 -0.30
CA GLN A 44 -1.96 12.39 0.07
C GLN A 44 -1.98 11.52 1.34
N ILE A 45 -1.02 10.59 1.47
CA ILE A 45 -0.86 9.76 2.67
C ILE A 45 -0.54 10.66 3.89
N GLU A 46 0.35 11.63 3.74
CA GLU A 46 0.71 12.57 4.80
C GLU A 46 -0.49 13.45 5.21
N THR A 47 -1.26 13.94 4.24
CA THR A 47 -2.49 14.71 4.49
C THR A 47 -3.50 13.91 5.31
N ILE A 48 -3.70 12.63 5.00
CA ILE A 48 -4.61 11.75 5.74
C ILE A 48 -4.06 11.45 7.13
N THR A 49 -2.76 11.22 7.26
CA THR A 49 -2.10 10.98 8.55
C THR A 49 -2.24 12.20 9.47
N LEU A 50 -2.01 13.41 8.96
CA LEU A 50 -2.25 14.67 9.67
C LEU A 50 -3.72 14.84 10.06
N LYS A 51 -4.65 14.42 9.20
CA LYS A 51 -6.08 14.45 9.52
C LYS A 51 -6.41 13.53 10.69
N PHE A 52 -5.85 12.31 10.74
CA PHE A 52 -6.02 11.39 11.86
C PHE A 52 -5.36 11.92 13.14
N GLN A 53 -4.19 12.54 13.07
CA GLN A 53 -3.58 13.20 14.23
C GLN A 53 -4.47 14.32 14.79
N LYS A 54 -5.04 15.17 13.92
CA LYS A 54 -6.01 16.20 14.35
C LYS A 54 -7.30 15.61 14.94
N MET A 55 -7.74 14.43 14.49
CA MET A 55 -8.84 13.71 15.11
C MET A 55 -8.45 13.14 16.47
N ARG A 56 -7.19 12.74 16.65
CA ARG A 56 -6.65 12.30 17.94
C ARG A 56 -6.66 13.43 18.97
N GLU A 57 -6.30 14.65 18.57
CA GLU A 57 -6.35 15.83 19.43
C GLU A 57 -7.81 16.20 19.80
N ASN A 58 -8.74 16.08 18.86
CA ASN A 58 -10.16 16.41 19.03
C ASN A 58 -11.06 15.18 19.32
N CYS A 59 -10.52 14.16 20.01
CA CYS A 59 -11.19 12.87 20.19
C CYS A 59 -12.60 12.97 20.78
N SER A 60 -12.82 13.83 21.77
CA SER A 60 -14.10 13.92 22.49
C SER A 60 -15.24 14.40 21.60
N ALA A 61 -15.01 15.44 20.81
CA ALA A 61 -16.01 15.99 19.91
C ALA A 61 -16.32 15.03 18.75
N VAL A 62 -15.28 14.48 18.12
CA VAL A 62 -15.43 13.56 16.97
C VAL A 62 -16.11 12.27 17.40
N PHE A 63 -15.73 11.72 18.56
CA PHE A 63 -16.36 10.50 19.07
C PHE A 63 -17.81 10.74 19.50
N GLY A 64 -18.12 11.91 20.06
CA GLY A 64 -19.49 12.24 20.46
C GLY A 64 -20.49 12.20 19.30
N ASP A 65 -20.09 12.68 18.11
CA ASP A 65 -20.95 12.60 16.92
C ASP A 65 -21.10 11.15 16.42
N ILE A 66 -20.01 10.38 16.40
CA ILE A 66 -20.03 8.95 16.03
C ILE A 66 -20.90 8.16 17.01
N TYR A 67 -20.85 8.49 18.30
CA TYR A 67 -21.62 7.82 19.35
C TYR A 67 -23.12 8.12 19.23
N LYS A 68 -23.50 9.36 18.87
CA LYS A 68 -24.91 9.70 18.58
C LYS A 68 -25.45 8.90 17.38
N GLU A 69 -24.67 8.79 16.30
CA GLU A 69 -25.04 7.97 15.14
C GLU A 69 -25.17 6.49 15.54
N ALA A 70 -24.23 5.96 16.34
CA ALA A 70 -24.30 4.58 16.83
C ALA A 70 -25.52 4.33 17.72
N LYS A 71 -25.87 5.31 18.55
CA LYS A 71 -27.06 5.27 19.42
C LYS A 71 -28.36 5.28 18.60
N ALA A 72 -28.44 6.09 17.55
CA ALA A 72 -29.60 6.10 16.66
C ALA A 72 -29.80 4.76 15.91
N ILE A 73 -28.70 4.09 15.54
CA ILE A 73 -28.76 2.75 14.93
C ILE A 73 -29.15 1.70 15.98
N ALA A 74 -28.64 1.81 17.21
CA ALA A 74 -28.98 0.91 18.31
C ALA A 74 -30.48 0.98 18.69
N THR A 75 -31.07 2.19 18.71
CA THR A 75 -32.51 2.35 18.97
C THR A 75 -33.36 1.76 17.85
N LEU A 76 -32.96 1.92 16.59
CA LEU A 76 -33.65 1.32 15.45
C LEU A 76 -33.62 -0.22 15.48
N LEU A 77 -32.55 -0.80 15.99
CA LEU A 77 -32.35 -2.26 16.10
C LEU A 77 -32.86 -2.83 17.44
N ASN A 78 -33.47 -2.03 18.31
CA ASN A 78 -33.89 -2.41 19.67
C ASN A 78 -32.76 -3.03 20.51
N VAL A 79 -31.54 -2.51 20.39
CA VAL A 79 -30.36 -2.98 21.13
C VAL A 79 -30.12 -2.06 22.34
N GLU A 80 -30.02 -2.65 23.54
CA GLU A 80 -29.72 -1.89 24.76
C GLU A 80 -28.29 -1.34 24.77
N GLU A 81 -28.14 -0.08 25.18
CA GLU A 81 -26.85 0.55 25.48
C GLU A 81 -26.21 -0.10 26.70
N LYS A 82 -25.42 -1.15 26.47
CA LYS A 82 -24.80 -1.90 27.56
C LYS A 82 -23.30 -1.99 27.38
N LYS A 83 -22.57 -1.50 28.39
CA LYS A 83 -21.13 -1.74 28.50
C LYS A 83 -20.84 -3.23 28.77
N PRO A 84 -19.71 -3.77 28.30
CA PRO A 84 -19.28 -5.11 28.67
C PRO A 84 -19.19 -5.27 30.18
N ARG A 85 -19.39 -6.50 30.68
CA ARG A 85 -19.22 -6.78 32.11
C ARG A 85 -17.75 -6.54 32.51
N ILE A 86 -17.54 -5.67 33.48
CA ILE A 86 -16.23 -5.39 34.05
C ILE A 86 -16.10 -6.15 35.38
N CYS A 87 -15.03 -6.91 35.55
CA CYS A 87 -14.72 -7.58 36.81
C CYS A 87 -14.13 -6.56 37.79
N VAL A 88 -14.70 -6.48 39.00
CA VAL A 88 -14.25 -5.53 40.04
C VAL A 88 -12.83 -5.86 40.51
N ASN A 89 -12.49 -7.15 40.62
CA ASN A 89 -11.15 -7.60 41.00
C ASN A 89 -10.43 -8.20 39.78
N GLN A 90 -9.54 -7.43 39.16
CA GLN A 90 -8.59 -7.93 38.16
C GLN A 90 -7.18 -7.89 38.76
N ARG A 91 -6.47 -9.03 38.73
CA ARG A 91 -5.10 -9.14 39.28
C ARG A 91 -4.00 -8.72 38.29
N ASN A 92 -4.28 -8.83 36.99
CA ASN A 92 -3.27 -8.65 35.93
C ASN A 92 -3.45 -7.38 35.08
N ARG A 93 -4.58 -6.66 35.21
CA ARG A 93 -4.88 -5.45 34.42
C ARG A 93 -5.81 -4.52 35.21
N SER A 94 -5.54 -3.23 35.17
CA SER A 94 -6.40 -2.22 35.76
C SER A 94 -7.61 -1.95 34.87
N ASN A 95 -8.79 -1.76 35.47
CA ASN A 95 -9.96 -1.28 34.73
C ASN A 95 -9.71 0.14 34.24
N ILE A 96 -10.15 0.43 33.02
CA ILE A 96 -9.98 1.75 32.40
C ILE A 96 -10.94 2.72 33.12
N PRO A 97 -10.44 3.84 33.70
CA PRO A 97 -11.28 4.82 34.36
C PRO A 97 -12.21 5.46 33.32
N HIS A 98 -13.51 5.49 33.64
CA HIS A 98 -14.56 6.05 32.78
C HIS A 98 -15.68 6.65 33.63
N CYS A 99 -16.17 7.82 33.25
CA CYS A 99 -17.33 8.48 33.87
C CYS A 99 -18.64 8.16 33.14
N SER A 100 -18.59 7.82 31.84
CA SER A 100 -19.77 7.48 31.02
C SER A 100 -19.53 6.24 30.14
N THR A 101 -20.62 5.67 29.59
CA THR A 101 -20.53 4.59 28.58
C THR A 101 -19.82 5.06 27.32
N GLU A 102 -20.02 6.32 26.92
CA GLU A 102 -19.34 6.97 25.82
C GLU A 102 -17.82 7.04 26.05
N GLU A 103 -17.39 7.48 27.23
CA GLU A 103 -15.96 7.58 27.55
C GLU A 103 -15.28 6.21 27.59
N TYR A 104 -16.00 5.17 28.02
CA TYR A 104 -15.51 3.79 27.96
C TYR A 104 -15.20 3.38 26.51
N TYR A 105 -16.13 3.55 25.58
CA TYR A 105 -15.92 3.16 24.18
C TYR A 105 -14.88 4.03 23.47
N MET A 106 -14.81 5.31 23.80
CA MET A 106 -13.77 6.21 23.30
C MET A 106 -12.38 5.69 23.67
N ARG A 107 -12.15 5.39 24.96
CA ARG A 107 -10.83 4.94 25.47
C ARG A 107 -10.48 3.50 25.07
N THR A 108 -11.47 2.62 24.94
CA THR A 108 -11.24 1.19 24.70
C THR A 108 -11.19 0.80 23.24
N ILE A 109 -11.95 1.48 22.36
CA ILE A 109 -12.08 1.12 20.95
C ILE A 109 -11.55 2.24 20.05
N PHE A 110 -12.11 3.44 20.17
CA PHE A 110 -11.80 4.52 19.21
C PHE A 110 -10.34 4.93 19.23
N ILE A 111 -9.81 5.21 20.44
CA ILE A 111 -8.44 5.65 20.63
C ILE A 111 -7.43 4.59 20.16
N PRO A 112 -7.48 3.32 20.62
CA PRO A 112 -6.53 2.31 20.16
C PRO A 112 -6.62 2.08 18.66
N HIS A 113 -7.82 2.03 18.09
CA HIS A 113 -8.00 1.82 16.65
C HIS A 113 -7.43 2.98 15.81
N LEU A 114 -7.54 4.22 16.29
CA LEU A 114 -6.97 5.38 15.61
C LEU A 114 -5.43 5.40 15.73
N ASP A 115 -4.90 5.09 16.91
CA ASP A 115 -3.44 5.00 17.14
C ASP A 115 -2.81 3.88 16.30
N ASP A 116 -3.46 2.70 16.23
CA ASP A 116 -3.03 1.58 15.40
C ASP A 116 -3.03 1.95 13.91
N LEU A 117 -4.04 2.68 13.43
CA LEU A 117 -4.09 3.15 12.03
C LEU A 117 -2.98 4.15 11.72
N ILE A 118 -2.75 5.12 12.61
CA ILE A 118 -1.67 6.11 12.44
C ILE A 118 -0.32 5.38 12.43
N SER A 119 -0.09 4.48 13.39
CA SER A 119 1.16 3.72 13.47
C SER A 119 1.36 2.84 12.24
N SER A 120 0.33 2.18 11.74
CA SER A 120 0.41 1.32 10.55
C SER A 120 0.70 2.13 9.28
N LEU A 121 0.12 3.32 9.14
CA LEU A 121 0.42 4.21 8.02
C LEU A 121 1.86 4.73 8.07
N ASN A 122 2.33 5.12 9.25
CA ASN A 122 3.69 5.58 9.44
C ASN A 122 4.72 4.48 9.16
N ASP A 123 4.53 3.30 9.74
CA ASP A 123 5.44 2.16 9.56
C ASP A 123 5.54 1.75 8.09
N ARG A 124 4.41 1.73 7.37
CA ARG A 124 4.36 1.35 5.97
C ARG A 124 4.97 2.36 5.01
N PHE A 125 4.76 3.67 5.23
CA PHE A 125 5.10 4.69 4.23
C PHE A 125 6.20 5.67 4.64
N MET A 126 6.35 5.98 5.93
CA MET A 126 7.31 6.99 6.37
C MET A 126 8.75 6.45 6.35
N THR A 127 8.95 5.16 6.65
CA THR A 127 10.27 4.51 6.66
C THR A 127 10.98 4.59 5.30
N GLN A 128 10.23 4.57 4.21
CA GLN A 128 10.78 4.60 2.84
C GLN A 128 10.61 5.95 2.15
N LYS A 129 9.95 6.92 2.81
CA LYS A 129 9.63 8.24 2.23
C LYS A 129 10.88 8.95 1.71
N GLU A 130 11.93 9.00 2.53
CA GLU A 130 13.19 9.68 2.21
C GLU A 130 13.89 9.01 1.02
N THR A 131 13.97 7.67 1.00
CA THR A 131 14.55 6.91 -0.12
C THR A 131 13.76 7.05 -1.43
N ILE A 132 12.43 7.15 -1.36
CA ILE A 132 11.57 7.27 -2.54
C ILE A 132 11.66 8.69 -3.11
N ILE A 133 11.62 9.71 -2.24
CA ILE A 133 11.75 11.11 -2.65
C ILE A 133 13.14 11.35 -3.26
N SER A 134 14.20 10.79 -2.67
CA SER A 134 15.56 10.87 -3.22
C SER A 134 15.68 10.20 -4.59
N LEU A 135 15.08 9.02 -4.80
CA LEU A 135 14.99 8.41 -6.13
C LEU A 135 14.21 9.26 -7.14
N GLN A 136 13.17 9.97 -6.69
CA GLN A 136 12.36 10.81 -7.56
C GLN A 136 13.12 12.03 -8.08
N TYR A 137 14.12 12.51 -7.35
CA TYR A 137 14.99 13.60 -7.81
C TYR A 137 15.91 13.23 -8.98
N ILE A 138 15.91 11.97 -9.43
CA ILE A 138 16.59 11.53 -10.66
C ILE A 138 15.74 11.83 -11.91
N LEU A 139 14.44 12.07 -11.75
CA LEU A 139 13.56 12.44 -12.86
C LEU A 139 13.92 13.81 -13.42
N PRO A 140 14.16 13.94 -14.74
CA PRO A 140 14.55 15.20 -15.39
C PRO A 140 13.60 16.38 -15.13
N SER A 141 12.32 16.13 -14.87
CA SER A 141 11.36 17.15 -14.48
C SER A 141 11.72 17.84 -13.15
N LEU A 142 12.37 17.14 -12.22
CA LEU A 142 12.63 17.56 -10.84
C LEU A 142 14.13 17.81 -10.52
N CYS A 143 15.06 17.38 -11.37
CA CYS A 143 16.52 17.50 -11.13
C CYS A 143 17.05 18.94 -11.09
N ILE A 144 16.44 19.89 -11.82
CA ILE A 144 17.12 21.12 -12.29
C ILE A 144 17.58 22.09 -11.18
N ASN A 145 17.20 21.91 -9.92
CA ASN A 145 17.69 22.73 -8.80
C ASN A 145 18.07 21.90 -7.56
N LYS A 146 18.39 20.61 -7.73
CA LYS A 146 18.66 19.68 -6.62
C LYS A 146 20.11 19.22 -6.67
N SER A 147 20.88 19.58 -5.64
CA SER A 147 22.25 19.10 -5.45
C SER A 147 22.27 17.59 -5.18
N PHE A 148 23.43 16.96 -5.41
CA PHE A 148 23.65 15.53 -5.16
C PHE A 148 23.32 15.10 -3.72
N LEU A 149 23.34 16.03 -2.76
CA LEU A 149 22.97 15.81 -1.36
C LEU A 149 21.56 15.21 -1.21
N PHE A 150 20.63 15.56 -2.10
CA PHE A 150 19.26 15.05 -2.08
C PHE A 150 19.11 13.61 -2.59
N ILE A 151 20.11 13.07 -3.29
CA ILE A 151 20.07 11.71 -3.86
C ILE A 151 20.93 10.74 -3.06
N ARG A 152 21.85 11.26 -2.23
CA ARG A 152 22.75 10.48 -1.39
C ARG A 152 22.06 9.35 -0.61
N GLU A 153 20.90 9.61 -0.02
CA GLU A 153 20.15 8.60 0.75
C GLU A 153 19.73 7.41 -0.12
N ALA A 154 19.28 7.65 -1.35
CA ALA A 154 18.97 6.57 -2.30
C ALA A 154 20.24 5.83 -2.75
N VAL A 155 21.33 6.56 -3.03
CA VAL A 155 22.60 5.95 -3.46
C VAL A 155 23.17 5.06 -2.37
N ASP A 156 23.16 5.53 -1.12
CA ASP A 156 23.66 4.78 0.04
C ASP A 156 22.77 3.58 0.40
N PHE A 157 21.46 3.65 0.10
CA PHE A 157 20.58 2.51 0.28
C PHE A 157 20.76 1.44 -0.81
N TYR A 158 20.95 1.84 -2.08
CA TYR A 158 21.04 0.93 -3.23
C TYR A 158 22.47 0.64 -3.71
N VAL A 159 23.49 0.87 -2.86
CA VAL A 159 24.91 0.70 -3.22
C VAL A 159 25.20 -0.66 -3.85
N ASP A 160 24.64 -1.72 -3.27
CA ASP A 160 24.89 -3.10 -3.69
C ASP A 160 24.28 -3.42 -5.07
N ASP A 161 23.29 -2.65 -5.50
CA ASP A 161 22.61 -2.81 -6.78
C ASP A 161 23.25 -2.00 -7.91
N LEU A 162 24.19 -1.09 -7.60
CA LEU A 162 24.82 -0.19 -8.57
C LEU A 162 26.00 -0.87 -9.28
N PRO A 163 26.10 -0.74 -10.62
CA PRO A 163 27.18 -1.35 -11.39
C PRO A 163 28.51 -0.59 -11.32
N GLY A 164 28.50 0.69 -10.92
CA GLY A 164 29.68 1.56 -10.88
C GLY A 164 30.16 1.91 -9.46
N PHE A 165 31.34 2.55 -9.39
CA PHE A 165 31.92 3.00 -8.11
C PHE A 165 31.14 4.20 -7.54
N LYS A 166 31.02 4.32 -6.21
CA LYS A 166 30.29 5.41 -5.54
C LYS A 166 30.68 6.81 -6.05
N ASP A 167 31.97 7.02 -6.30
CA ASP A 167 32.50 8.32 -6.75
C ASP A 167 32.10 8.69 -8.18
N THR A 168 31.64 7.73 -8.99
CA THR A 168 31.19 7.97 -10.38
C THR A 168 29.74 8.47 -10.45
N VAL A 169 28.93 8.23 -9.40
CA VAL A 169 27.51 8.58 -9.37
C VAL A 169 27.30 10.09 -9.32
N GLU A 170 28.14 10.80 -8.56
CA GLU A 170 28.07 12.27 -8.44
C GLU A 170 28.37 12.95 -9.78
N ALA A 171 29.43 12.53 -10.45
CA ALA A 171 29.80 13.04 -11.77
C ALA A 171 28.74 12.71 -12.85
N GLU A 172 28.17 11.49 -12.83
CA GLU A 172 27.06 11.12 -13.72
C GLU A 172 25.84 11.99 -13.49
N TYR A 173 25.50 12.29 -12.23
CA TYR A 173 24.37 13.13 -11.87
C TYR A 173 24.54 14.59 -12.31
N ASP A 174 25.73 15.17 -12.15
CA ASP A 174 26.03 16.52 -12.62
C ASP A 174 25.95 16.63 -14.15
N LEU A 175 26.46 15.63 -14.87
CA LEU A 175 26.34 15.54 -16.33
C LEU A 175 24.88 15.34 -16.77
N TRP A 176 24.09 14.61 -16.00
CA TRP A 176 22.66 14.41 -16.24
C TRP A 176 21.88 15.71 -16.06
N ILE A 177 22.13 16.46 -14.98
CA ILE A 177 21.55 17.80 -14.78
C ILE A 177 21.93 18.71 -15.95
N SER A 178 23.20 18.72 -16.35
CA SER A 178 23.69 19.57 -17.45
C SER A 178 22.98 19.25 -18.77
N LYS A 179 22.78 17.96 -19.07
CA LYS A 179 22.03 17.49 -20.25
C LYS A 179 20.60 18.04 -20.25
N TRP A 180 19.86 17.91 -19.15
CA TRP A 180 18.46 18.32 -19.08
C TRP A 180 18.23 19.81 -18.85
N THR A 181 19.24 20.53 -18.38
CA THR A 181 19.22 22.01 -18.33
C THR A 181 19.28 22.63 -19.72
N SER A 182 19.93 21.95 -20.67
CA SER A 182 20.00 22.39 -22.07
C SER A 182 18.72 22.12 -22.88
N VAL A 183 17.77 21.38 -22.31
CA VAL A 183 16.55 20.91 -22.97
C VAL A 183 15.33 21.68 -22.44
N ASP A 184 14.39 22.02 -23.32
CA ASP A 184 13.19 22.77 -22.96
C ASP A 184 12.32 22.09 -21.88
N PRO A 185 11.67 22.85 -20.99
CA PRO A 185 10.81 22.32 -19.93
C PRO A 185 9.72 21.35 -20.38
N SER A 186 9.17 21.56 -21.58
CA SER A 186 8.01 20.81 -22.09
C SER A 186 8.36 19.43 -22.68
N SER A 187 9.63 19.18 -23.00
CA SER A 187 10.08 17.88 -23.52
C SER A 187 10.73 16.99 -22.46
N ARG A 188 10.77 17.44 -21.20
CA ARG A 188 11.36 16.68 -20.10
C ARG A 188 10.45 15.53 -19.67
N PRO A 189 10.97 14.29 -19.60
CA PRO A 189 10.18 13.15 -19.18
C PRO A 189 9.75 13.32 -17.72
N THR A 190 8.44 13.20 -17.50
CA THR A 190 7.81 13.22 -16.17
C THR A 190 7.72 11.83 -15.55
N THR A 191 7.75 10.79 -16.38
CA THR A 191 7.64 9.38 -15.98
C THR A 191 9.01 8.71 -15.93
N SER A 192 9.20 7.79 -14.98
CA SER A 192 10.42 6.97 -14.86
C SER A 192 10.70 6.14 -16.11
N THR A 193 9.66 5.68 -16.81
CA THR A 193 9.78 4.94 -18.07
C THR A 193 10.35 5.79 -19.21
N ASP A 194 9.89 7.03 -19.33
CA ASP A 194 10.33 7.95 -20.39
C ASP A 194 11.76 8.44 -20.12
N ALA A 195 12.10 8.64 -18.83
CA ALA A 195 13.46 8.92 -18.39
C ALA A 195 14.40 7.73 -18.68
N LEU A 196 13.93 6.49 -18.53
CA LEU A 196 14.72 5.29 -18.82
C LEU A 196 14.99 5.10 -20.31
N ILE A 197 14.04 5.47 -21.19
CA ILE A 197 14.22 5.41 -22.66
C ILE A 197 15.23 6.45 -23.15
N SER A 198 15.25 7.62 -22.52
CA SER A 198 16.16 8.74 -22.88
C SER A 198 17.53 8.68 -22.22
N CYS A 199 17.74 7.69 -21.34
CA CYS A 199 18.98 7.48 -20.62
C CYS A 199 19.90 6.48 -21.35
N ASP A 200 21.06 6.94 -21.78
CA ASP A 200 22.08 6.10 -22.40
C ASP A 200 22.82 5.28 -21.34
N LYS A 201 22.60 3.96 -21.34
CA LYS A 201 23.20 3.02 -20.38
C LYS A 201 24.74 3.08 -20.33
N THR A 202 25.38 3.47 -21.42
CA THR A 202 26.86 3.56 -21.50
C THR A 202 27.41 4.83 -20.88
N LEU A 203 26.65 5.93 -20.92
CA LEU A 203 27.08 7.22 -20.37
C LEU A 203 26.67 7.38 -18.91
N TYR A 204 25.54 6.78 -18.51
CA TYR A 204 24.97 6.91 -17.17
C TYR A 204 24.58 5.55 -16.58
N PRO A 205 25.53 4.61 -16.39
CA PRO A 205 25.22 3.26 -15.94
C PRO A 205 24.57 3.21 -14.55
N ASN A 206 24.96 4.10 -13.63
CA ASN A 206 24.40 4.13 -12.26
C ASN A 206 23.01 4.76 -12.26
N LEU A 207 22.82 5.90 -12.94
CA LEU A 207 21.51 6.53 -13.05
C LEU A 207 20.51 5.65 -13.81
N TYR A 208 20.95 4.93 -14.83
CA TYR A 208 20.10 3.97 -15.55
C TYR A 208 19.57 2.88 -14.61
N GLN A 209 20.42 2.37 -13.73
CA GLN A 209 20.03 1.37 -12.73
C GLN A 209 19.08 1.95 -11.68
N LEU A 210 19.34 3.17 -11.19
CA LEU A 210 18.43 3.84 -10.24
C LEU A 210 17.06 4.18 -10.87
N LEU A 211 17.04 4.62 -12.13
CA LEU A 211 15.80 4.83 -12.89
C LEU A 211 15.04 3.52 -13.10
N LYS A 212 15.76 2.41 -13.31
CA LYS A 212 15.16 1.08 -13.40
C LYS A 212 14.55 0.66 -12.06
N ILE A 213 15.25 0.89 -10.95
CA ILE A 213 14.73 0.66 -9.58
C ILE A 213 13.47 1.50 -9.36
N LEU A 214 13.50 2.79 -9.68
CA LEU A 214 12.35 3.68 -9.60
C LEU A 214 11.16 3.20 -10.45
N ALA A 215 11.42 2.66 -11.65
CA ALA A 215 10.37 2.15 -12.53
C ALA A 215 9.73 0.84 -12.04
N ILE A 216 10.47 0.02 -11.28
CA ILE A 216 9.93 -1.24 -10.72
C ILE A 216 9.35 -1.07 -9.31
N LEU A 217 9.68 0.00 -8.60
CA LEU A 217 9.17 0.27 -7.25
C LEU A 217 7.67 0.53 -7.30
N PRO A 218 6.84 -0.39 -6.78
CA PRO A 218 5.43 -0.14 -6.72
C PRO A 218 5.14 0.81 -5.54
N VAL A 219 4.38 1.89 -5.79
CA VAL A 219 3.90 2.78 -4.72
C VAL A 219 3.07 2.02 -3.67
N SER A 220 2.47 0.91 -4.08
CA SER A 220 1.74 0.01 -3.19
C SER A 220 2.04 -1.46 -3.49
N THR A 221 2.20 -2.25 -2.43
CA THR A 221 2.23 -3.72 -2.48
C THR A 221 0.91 -4.34 -2.93
N ALA A 222 -0.12 -3.55 -3.27
CA ALA A 222 -1.46 -4.01 -3.58
C ALA A 222 -1.50 -5.00 -4.75
N SER A 223 -0.67 -4.83 -5.78
CA SER A 223 -0.58 -5.79 -6.90
C SER A 223 -0.04 -7.16 -6.46
N ALA A 224 0.98 -7.17 -5.61
CA ALA A 224 1.53 -8.38 -5.03
C ALA A 224 0.52 -9.02 -4.04
N GLU A 225 -0.06 -8.23 -3.15
CA GLU A 225 -1.08 -8.67 -2.18
C GLU A 225 -2.33 -9.24 -2.86
N ARG A 226 -2.79 -8.64 -3.96
CA ARG A 226 -3.90 -9.16 -4.76
C ARG A 226 -3.54 -10.52 -5.35
N SER A 227 -2.31 -10.68 -5.86
CA SER A 227 -1.79 -11.95 -6.38
C SER A 227 -1.64 -13.01 -5.28
N PHE A 228 -1.22 -12.64 -4.08
CA PHE A 228 -1.19 -13.56 -2.92
C PHE A 228 -2.59 -13.90 -2.40
N SER A 229 -3.53 -12.96 -2.44
CA SER A 229 -4.93 -13.18 -2.06
C SER A 229 -5.63 -14.12 -3.05
N THR A 230 -5.41 -13.97 -4.36
CA THR A 230 -5.91 -14.92 -5.36
C THR A 230 -5.27 -16.30 -5.16
N LEU A 231 -3.95 -16.36 -4.89
CA LEU A 231 -3.27 -17.61 -4.57
C LEU A 231 -3.83 -18.27 -3.31
N ARG A 232 -4.12 -17.50 -2.25
CA ARG A 232 -4.78 -17.99 -1.03
C ARG A 232 -6.20 -18.49 -1.29
N ARG A 233 -6.96 -17.86 -2.20
CA ARG A 233 -8.28 -18.35 -2.62
C ARG A 233 -8.19 -19.64 -3.44
N LEU A 234 -7.20 -19.74 -4.33
CA LEU A 234 -6.91 -20.96 -5.09
C LEU A 234 -6.47 -22.10 -4.17
N LYS A 235 -5.67 -21.79 -3.15
CA LYS A 235 -5.28 -22.69 -2.06
C LYS A 235 -6.43 -22.79 -1.05
N THR A 236 -7.55 -23.38 -1.47
CA THR A 236 -8.66 -23.63 -0.55
C THR A 236 -8.16 -24.53 0.59
N TYR A 237 -8.41 -24.13 1.83
CA TYR A 237 -7.91 -24.78 3.06
C TYR A 237 -8.19 -26.31 3.13
N LEU A 238 -9.22 -26.79 2.42
CA LEU A 238 -9.62 -28.21 2.35
C LEU A 238 -9.02 -28.98 1.17
N ARG A 239 -8.24 -28.35 0.27
CA ARG A 239 -7.77 -28.93 -0.99
C ARG A 239 -6.25 -29.17 -0.98
N ASN A 240 -5.77 -30.02 -0.09
CA ASN A 240 -4.34 -30.29 0.14
C ASN A 240 -3.68 -31.27 -0.86
N SER A 241 -4.05 -31.29 -2.14
CA SER A 241 -3.43 -32.22 -3.12
C SER A 241 -3.11 -31.62 -4.49
N THR A 242 -2.57 -30.39 -4.54
CA THR A 242 -2.09 -29.78 -5.79
C THR A 242 -0.58 -29.56 -5.72
N SER A 243 0.16 -30.06 -6.71
CA SER A 243 1.61 -29.82 -6.83
C SER A 243 1.91 -28.34 -7.12
N GLU A 244 3.06 -27.84 -6.67
CA GLU A 244 3.45 -26.42 -6.79
C GLU A 244 3.34 -25.90 -8.24
N ASN A 245 3.87 -26.65 -9.22
CA ASN A 245 3.80 -26.29 -10.63
C ASN A 245 2.37 -26.05 -11.14
N ARG A 246 1.39 -26.83 -10.64
CA ARG A 246 -0.01 -26.66 -11.03
C ARG A 246 -0.65 -25.48 -10.30
N LEU A 247 -0.29 -25.24 -9.04
CA LEU A 247 -0.74 -24.07 -8.28
C LEU A 247 -0.26 -22.77 -8.94
N VAL A 248 1.02 -22.70 -9.29
CA VAL A 248 1.63 -21.55 -9.96
C VAL A 248 0.96 -21.29 -11.31
N GLY A 249 0.78 -22.33 -12.15
CA GLY A 249 0.10 -22.17 -13.44
C GLY A 249 -1.35 -21.69 -13.30
N LEU A 250 -2.10 -22.21 -12.32
CA LEU A 250 -3.47 -21.73 -12.04
C LEU A 250 -3.50 -20.31 -11.47
N ALA A 251 -2.51 -19.94 -10.66
CA ALA A 251 -2.37 -18.58 -10.15
C ALA A 251 -2.09 -17.60 -11.28
N LEU A 252 -1.16 -17.93 -12.18
CA LEU A 252 -0.83 -17.12 -13.36
C LEU A 252 -2.05 -16.93 -14.28
N LEU A 253 -2.81 -18.00 -14.56
CA LEU A 253 -4.05 -17.91 -15.35
C LEU A 253 -5.10 -16.99 -14.70
N ASN A 254 -5.20 -17.02 -13.37
CA ASN A 254 -6.19 -16.20 -12.65
C ASN A 254 -5.74 -14.73 -12.54
N ILE A 255 -4.45 -14.48 -12.31
CA ILE A 255 -3.86 -13.13 -12.25
C ILE A 255 -3.92 -12.46 -13.63
N HIS A 256 -3.57 -13.19 -14.69
CA HIS A 256 -3.52 -12.69 -16.06
C HIS A 256 -4.75 -13.07 -16.87
N ARG A 257 -5.95 -12.89 -16.29
CA ARG A 257 -7.22 -13.21 -16.95
C ARG A 257 -7.49 -12.42 -18.23
N ASN A 258 -6.76 -11.32 -18.43
CA ASN A 258 -6.86 -10.44 -19.59
C ASN A 258 -6.06 -10.95 -20.81
N ILE A 259 -5.24 -11.99 -20.64
CA ILE A 259 -4.57 -12.65 -21.76
C ILE A 259 -5.57 -13.62 -22.38
N CYS A 260 -6.13 -13.28 -23.53
CA CYS A 260 -6.99 -14.18 -24.29
C CYS A 260 -6.17 -15.36 -24.81
N THR A 261 -6.33 -16.52 -24.19
CA THR A 261 -5.91 -17.80 -24.77
C THR A 261 -7.03 -18.26 -25.69
N THR A 262 -6.82 -18.21 -27.01
CA THR A 262 -7.75 -18.80 -27.99
C THR A 262 -7.76 -20.32 -27.84
N ASP A 263 -8.93 -20.93 -28.01
CA ASP A 263 -9.12 -22.38 -27.85
C ASP A 263 -8.18 -23.17 -28.78
N ASP A 264 -7.96 -22.66 -29.98
CA ASP A 264 -7.05 -23.24 -30.98
C ASP A 264 -5.60 -23.35 -30.48
N MET A 265 -5.09 -22.31 -29.80
CA MET A 265 -3.73 -22.35 -29.24
C MET A 265 -3.60 -23.40 -28.13
N VAL A 266 -4.66 -23.63 -27.36
CA VAL A 266 -4.68 -24.64 -26.30
C VAL A 266 -4.76 -26.04 -26.91
N LEU A 267 -5.57 -26.22 -27.95
CA LEU A 267 -5.70 -27.47 -28.69
C LEU A 267 -4.39 -27.86 -29.37
N ASP A 268 -3.73 -26.93 -30.05
CA ASP A 268 -2.43 -27.17 -30.69
C ASP A 268 -1.35 -27.52 -29.66
N LYS A 269 -1.30 -26.79 -28.54
CA LYS A 269 -0.34 -27.08 -27.47
C LYS A 269 -0.62 -28.43 -26.79
N PHE A 270 -1.88 -28.84 -26.70
CA PHE A 270 -2.28 -30.15 -26.18
C PHE A 270 -1.92 -31.27 -27.15
N ALA A 271 -2.23 -31.12 -28.44
CA ALA A 271 -1.88 -32.07 -29.49
C ALA A 271 -0.35 -32.30 -29.54
N ASN A 272 0.43 -31.22 -29.40
CA ASN A 272 1.89 -31.26 -29.39
C ASN A 272 2.49 -31.83 -28.08
N SER A 273 1.69 -32.03 -27.03
CA SER A 273 2.15 -32.53 -25.72
C SER A 273 2.24 -34.07 -25.63
N GLY A 274 1.89 -34.79 -26.71
CA GLY A 274 2.06 -36.23 -26.83
C GLY A 274 1.17 -37.05 -25.88
N ARG A 275 1.69 -38.16 -25.33
CA ARG A 275 0.95 -39.08 -24.43
C ARG A 275 0.62 -38.51 -23.04
N ALA A 276 1.12 -37.31 -22.70
CA ALA A 276 0.88 -36.70 -21.41
C ALA A 276 -0.52 -36.08 -21.35
N ARG A 277 -1.47 -36.73 -20.66
CA ARG A 277 -2.85 -36.20 -20.49
C ARG A 277 -2.95 -34.98 -19.55
N ARG A 278 -1.82 -34.39 -19.15
CA ARG A 278 -1.75 -33.27 -18.21
C ARG A 278 -0.88 -32.17 -18.81
N LEU A 279 -1.51 -31.08 -19.22
CA LEU A 279 -0.83 -29.87 -19.65
C LEU A 279 -0.04 -29.27 -18.48
N LYS A 280 1.25 -29.01 -18.71
CA LYS A 280 2.03 -28.15 -17.83
C LYS A 280 1.60 -26.70 -18.11
N LEU A 281 0.98 -26.09 -17.12
CA LEU A 281 0.47 -24.70 -17.19
C LEU A 281 1.54 -23.66 -16.83
N VAL A 282 2.80 -24.06 -16.74
CA VAL A 282 3.93 -23.16 -16.48
C VAL A 282 4.44 -22.72 -17.85
N ILE A 283 4.44 -21.40 -18.09
CA ILE A 283 5.14 -20.75 -19.19
C ILE A 283 6.61 -20.64 -18.80
#